data_AF-A0A0N1IKK1-F1
#
_entry.id   AF-A0A0N1IKK1-F1
#
_cell.length_a   1.000
_cell.length_b   1.000
_cell.length_c   1.000
_cell.angle_alpha   90.00
_cell.angle_beta   90.00
_cell.angle_gamma   90.00
#
_symmetry.space_group_name_H-M   'P 1'
#
loop_
_entity.id
_entity.type
_entity.pdbx_description
1 polymer ?
#
loop_
_entity_poly.entity_id
_entity_poly.type
_entity_poly.pdbx_seq_one_letter_code
_entity_poly.pdbx_strand_id
1 'polypeptide(L)'
;MDSSTTADCRALEEAVGGPEELAKITGSTAYERFTGSQIRKMFRTRERAYQATERISLVSSFACSLFLGKIAPIDFSDGSGMNLLDIKTKKWCEKALKACGDDTLDSKLGAPVPTWSVLDKISPYFVQRYGFRPDCKVVAFTGDNCSALAGEFFFFI
;
A
#
# COMPACT_ATOMS: atom_id res chain seq x y z
N MET A 1 12.20 5.36 12.44
CA MET A 1 11.94 4.65 11.17
C MET A 1 12.60 3.29 11.26
N ASP A 2 11.94 2.22 10.80
CA ASP A 2 12.46 0.85 10.84
C ASP A 2 13.49 0.63 9.71
N SER A 3 14.62 -0.01 10.05
CA SER A 3 15.70 -0.36 9.12
C SER A 3 16.20 -1.81 9.34
N SER A 4 15.31 -2.70 9.81
CA SER A 4 15.67 -4.01 10.34
C SER A 4 15.50 -5.17 9.35
N THR A 5 15.23 -4.88 8.09
CA THR A 5 14.83 -5.85 7.05
C THR A 5 15.85 -6.00 5.91
N THR A 6 17.13 -5.65 6.12
CA THR A 6 18.17 -5.73 5.08
C THR A 6 18.27 -7.12 4.43
N ALA A 7 18.15 -8.19 5.21
CA ALA A 7 18.14 -9.56 4.68
C ALA A 7 16.91 -9.86 3.82
N ASP A 8 15.75 -9.32 4.21
CA ASP A 8 14.49 -9.47 3.49
C ASP A 8 14.49 -8.66 2.18
N CYS A 9 15.14 -7.49 2.16
CA CYS A 9 15.39 -6.69 0.95
C CYS A 9 16.24 -7.46 -0.08
N ARG A 10 17.37 -8.03 0.34
CA ARG A 10 18.24 -8.81 -0.55
C ARG A 10 17.53 -10.02 -1.15
N ALA A 11 16.76 -10.73 -0.32
CA ALA A 11 15.98 -11.88 -0.77
C ALA A 11 14.89 -11.49 -1.79
N LEU A 12 14.25 -10.34 -1.61
CA LEU A 12 13.29 -9.80 -2.58
C LEU A 12 13.98 -9.48 -3.91
N GLU A 13 15.10 -8.76 -3.87
CA GLU A 13 15.86 -8.41 -5.08
C GLU A 13 16.31 -9.67 -5.83
N GLU A 14 16.90 -10.64 -5.14
CA GLU A 14 17.32 -11.92 -5.74
C GLU A 14 16.15 -12.64 -6.42
N ALA A 15 14.98 -12.70 -5.77
CA ALA A 15 13.81 -13.39 -6.30
C ALA A 15 13.22 -12.74 -7.57
N VAL A 16 13.36 -11.42 -7.74
CA VAL A 16 12.83 -10.72 -8.92
C VAL A 16 13.83 -10.59 -10.07
N GLY A 17 15.12 -10.89 -9.84
CA GLY A 17 16.18 -10.80 -10.85
C GLY A 17 17.21 -9.69 -10.61
N GLY A 18 17.27 -9.16 -9.38
CA GLY A 18 18.23 -8.16 -8.93
C GLY A 18 17.61 -6.79 -8.64
N PRO A 19 18.40 -5.88 -8.03
CA PRO A 19 17.94 -4.53 -7.65
C PRO A 19 17.46 -3.70 -8.85
N GLU A 20 18.15 -3.79 -10.00
CA GLU A 20 17.76 -3.06 -11.21
C GLU A 20 16.42 -3.53 -11.77
N GLU A 21 16.17 -4.84 -11.75
CA GLU A 21 14.91 -5.39 -12.23
C GLU A 21 13.75 -5.01 -11.31
N LEU A 22 13.98 -5.06 -9.98
CA LEU A 22 13.02 -4.54 -9.02
C LEU A 22 12.69 -3.07 -9.28
N ALA A 23 13.71 -2.23 -9.50
CA ALA A 23 13.52 -0.82 -9.78
C ALA A 23 12.76 -0.56 -11.08
N LYS A 24 12.99 -1.35 -12.14
CA LYS A 24 12.24 -1.25 -13.39
C LYS A 24 10.75 -1.57 -13.23
N ILE A 25 10.42 -2.50 -12.34
CA ILE A 25 9.05 -2.93 -12.06
C ILE A 25 8.35 -1.97 -11.10
N THR A 26 8.98 -1.65 -9.97
CA THR A 26 8.33 -0.95 -8.84
C THR A 26 8.74 0.51 -8.69
N GLY A 27 9.66 1.00 -9.51
CA GLY A 27 10.18 2.37 -9.43
C GLY A 27 11.27 2.58 -8.37
N SER A 28 11.71 1.54 -7.67
CA SER A 28 12.76 1.62 -6.63
C SER A 28 13.43 0.27 -6.42
N THR A 29 14.71 0.28 -6.04
CA THR A 29 15.38 -0.89 -5.43
C THR A 29 14.73 -1.22 -4.08
N ALA A 30 15.15 -2.31 -3.42
CA ALA A 30 14.62 -2.64 -2.12
C ALA A 30 15.16 -1.69 -1.06
N TYR A 31 14.28 -1.19 -0.19
CA TYR A 31 14.65 -0.41 0.99
C TYR A 31 14.00 -1.00 2.23
N GLU A 32 14.68 -0.95 3.37
CA GLU A 32 14.21 -1.63 4.58
C GLU A 32 12.86 -1.11 5.06
N ARG A 33 12.58 0.17 4.85
CA ARG A 33 11.29 0.76 5.23
C ARG A 33 10.13 0.36 4.31
N PHE A 34 10.39 -0.19 3.13
CA PHE A 34 9.34 -0.50 2.16
C PHE A 34 8.53 -1.71 2.60
N THR A 35 7.21 -1.62 2.38
CA THR A 35 6.23 -2.52 2.98
C THR A 35 6.45 -3.99 2.64
N GLY A 36 6.88 -4.32 1.42
CA GLY A 36 7.15 -5.71 1.01
C GLY A 36 8.19 -6.39 1.91
N SER A 37 9.29 -5.70 2.25
CA SER A 37 10.32 -6.26 3.13
C SER A 37 9.83 -6.46 4.57
N GLN A 38 8.97 -5.55 5.05
CA GLN A 38 8.34 -5.63 6.37
C GLN A 38 7.32 -6.79 6.44
N ILE A 39 6.53 -7.00 5.38
CA ILE A 39 5.62 -8.14 5.24
C ILE A 39 6.42 -9.44 5.26
N ARG A 40 7.53 -9.54 4.50
CA ARG A 40 8.40 -10.72 4.48
C ARG A 40 8.94 -11.06 5.86
N LYS A 41 9.41 -10.06 6.60
CA LYS A 41 9.87 -10.24 7.98
C LYS A 41 8.74 -10.76 8.88
N MET A 42 7.54 -10.21 8.77
CA MET A 42 6.38 -10.65 9.55
C MET A 42 5.98 -12.09 9.21
N PHE A 43 5.95 -12.45 7.93
CA PHE A 43 5.70 -13.81 7.47
C PHE A 43 6.73 -14.80 8.06
N ARG A 44 8.02 -14.46 7.98
CA ARG A 44 9.12 -15.32 8.47
C ARG A 44 9.22 -15.43 9.99
N THR A 45 8.97 -14.35 10.72
CA THR A 45 9.24 -14.28 12.18
C THR A 45 7.99 -14.39 13.04
N ARG A 46 6.81 -14.15 12.47
CA ARG A 46 5.51 -14.14 13.17
C ARG A 46 4.43 -14.79 12.32
N GLU A 47 4.74 -15.95 11.76
CA GLU A 47 3.88 -16.68 10.82
C GLU A 47 2.44 -16.83 11.31
N ARG A 48 2.22 -17.23 12.58
CA ARG A 48 0.86 -17.35 13.14
C ARG A 48 0.05 -16.05 13.06
N ALA A 49 0.68 -14.90 13.30
CA ALA A 49 0.01 -13.61 13.20
C ALA A 49 -0.26 -13.24 11.73
N TYR A 50 0.68 -13.53 10.83
CA TYR A 50 0.49 -13.36 9.40
C TYR A 50 -0.66 -14.21 8.85
N GLN A 51 -0.72 -15.48 9.25
CA GLN A 51 -1.80 -16.40 8.85
C GLN A 51 -3.16 -15.97 9.38
N ALA A 52 -3.22 -15.43 10.60
CA ALA A 52 -4.45 -14.86 11.17
C ALA A 52 -4.83 -13.48 10.58
N THR A 53 -4.01 -12.89 9.71
CA THR A 53 -4.29 -11.59 9.10
C THR A 53 -5.20 -11.74 7.89
N GLU A 54 -6.39 -11.13 7.95
CA GLU A 54 -7.29 -11.04 6.80
C GLU A 54 -6.88 -9.91 5.84
N ARG A 55 -6.39 -8.78 6.38
CA ARG A 55 -6.12 -7.57 5.61
C ARG A 55 -4.81 -6.90 6.02
N ILE A 56 -4.02 -6.48 5.03
CA ILE A 56 -2.84 -5.63 5.22
C ILE A 56 -3.12 -4.27 4.56
N SER A 57 -3.02 -3.21 5.34
CA SER A 57 -3.23 -1.83 4.90
C SER A 57 -1.96 -1.01 5.10
N LEU A 58 -1.73 -0.04 4.21
CA LEU A 58 -0.82 1.07 4.49
C LEU A 58 -1.51 2.02 5.49
N VAL A 59 -0.75 2.90 6.13
CA VAL A 59 -1.32 3.87 7.09
C VAL A 59 -2.40 4.73 6.42
N SER A 60 -2.18 5.13 5.16
CA SER A 60 -3.12 5.87 4.32
C SER A 60 -4.46 5.13 4.15
N SER A 61 -4.42 3.89 3.63
CA SER A 61 -5.63 3.09 3.37
C SER A 61 -6.30 2.62 4.67
N PHE A 62 -5.53 2.38 5.74
CA PHE A 62 -6.07 2.13 7.07
C PHE A 62 -6.88 3.33 7.57
N ALA A 63 -6.31 4.54 7.53
CA ALA A 63 -7.01 5.75 7.93
C ALA A 63 -8.27 6.01 7.07
N CYS A 64 -8.17 5.81 5.76
CA CYS A 64 -9.31 5.90 4.84
C CYS A 64 -10.43 4.92 5.20
N SER A 65 -10.07 3.70 5.62
CA SER A 65 -11.04 2.67 6.03
C SER A 65 -11.88 3.11 7.23
N LEU A 66 -11.29 3.88 8.15
CA LEU A 66 -12.01 4.42 9.31
C LEU A 66 -13.14 5.36 8.86
N PHE A 67 -12.86 6.28 7.92
CA PHE A 67 -13.86 7.20 7.38
C PHE A 67 -14.94 6.50 6.55
N LEU A 68 -14.57 5.46 5.81
CA LEU A 68 -15.51 4.65 5.04
C LEU A 68 -16.39 3.73 5.90
N GLY A 69 -15.90 3.32 7.07
CA GLY A 69 -16.55 2.27 7.88
C GLY A 69 -16.45 0.87 7.25
N LYS A 70 -15.55 0.70 6.28
CA LYS A 70 -15.22 -0.55 5.60
C LYS A 70 -13.80 -0.49 5.08
N ILE A 71 -13.21 -1.63 4.74
CA ILE A 71 -11.83 -1.71 4.25
C ILE A 71 -11.66 -0.94 2.93
N ALA A 72 -10.72 -0.01 2.93
CA ALA A 72 -10.31 0.76 1.75
C ALA A 72 -9.23 0.02 0.94
N PRO A 73 -9.23 0.17 -0.39
CA PRO A 73 -8.11 -0.25 -1.23
C PRO A 73 -6.87 0.62 -0.97
N ILE A 74 -5.71 0.12 -1.40
CA ILE A 74 -4.46 0.88 -1.48
C ILE A 74 -4.47 1.67 -2.80
N ASP A 75 -4.05 2.92 -2.79
CA ASP A 75 -3.94 3.71 -4.02
C ASP A 75 -2.64 3.44 -4.79
N PHE A 76 -2.59 3.78 -6.08
CA PHE A 76 -1.41 3.55 -6.90
C PHE A 76 -0.17 4.30 -6.41
N SER A 77 -0.35 5.50 -5.84
CA SER A 77 0.79 6.34 -5.47
C SER A 77 1.45 5.82 -4.20
N ASP A 78 0.72 5.61 -3.10
CA ASP A 78 1.32 5.04 -1.88
C ASP A 78 1.69 3.56 -2.06
N GLY A 79 0.92 2.82 -2.86
CA GLY A 79 1.22 1.44 -3.24
C GLY A 79 2.57 1.27 -3.96
N SER A 80 3.09 2.33 -4.61
CA SER A 80 4.42 2.30 -5.23
C SER A 80 5.56 2.22 -4.20
N GLY A 81 5.33 2.70 -2.98
CA GLY A 81 6.29 2.65 -1.85
C GLY A 81 6.44 1.28 -1.19
N MET A 82 5.96 0.21 -1.83
CA MET A 82 5.89 -1.12 -1.24
C MET A 82 6.94 -2.11 -1.79
N ASN A 83 7.59 -1.82 -2.91
CA ASN A 83 8.32 -2.81 -3.74
C ASN A 83 7.43 -3.99 -4.20
N LEU A 84 6.11 -3.79 -4.30
CA LEU A 84 5.15 -4.83 -4.72
C LEU A 84 4.33 -4.44 -5.95
N LEU A 85 4.03 -3.15 -6.13
CA LEU A 85 3.23 -2.66 -7.25
C LEU A 85 4.10 -2.54 -8.51
N ASP A 86 3.65 -3.12 -9.62
CA ASP A 86 4.17 -2.79 -10.94
C ASP A 86 3.61 -1.41 -11.35
N ILE A 87 4.49 -0.42 -11.39
CA ILE A 87 4.11 0.97 -11.65
C ILE A 87 3.69 1.21 -13.10
N LYS A 88 3.92 0.29 -14.04
CA LYS A 88 3.46 0.40 -15.43
C LYS A 88 2.08 -0.22 -15.57
N THR A 89 1.92 -1.47 -15.14
CA THR A 89 0.67 -2.23 -15.31
C THR A 89 -0.38 -1.90 -14.25
N LYS A 90 0.01 -1.24 -13.15
CA LYS A 90 -0.86 -0.89 -12.01
C LYS A 90 -1.47 -2.12 -11.34
N LYS A 91 -0.74 -3.24 -11.37
CA LYS A 91 -1.09 -4.51 -10.73
C LYS A 91 0.04 -4.93 -9.79
N TRP A 92 -0.26 -5.79 -8.83
CA TRP A 92 0.78 -6.36 -7.99
C TRP A 92 1.70 -7.27 -8.83
N CYS A 93 3.01 -7.15 -8.62
CA CYS A 93 3.99 -8.00 -9.25
C CYS A 93 3.99 -9.38 -8.57
N GLU A 94 3.56 -10.41 -9.29
CA GLU A 94 3.44 -11.78 -8.77
C GLU A 94 4.77 -12.30 -8.17
N LYS A 95 5.90 -12.03 -8.83
CA LYS A 95 7.23 -12.41 -8.32
C LYS A 95 7.55 -11.74 -6.99
N ALA A 96 7.24 -10.44 -6.87
CA ALA A 96 7.48 -9.70 -5.63
C ALA A 96 6.55 -10.17 -4.51
N LEU A 97 5.28 -10.47 -4.81
CA LEU A 97 4.34 -11.03 -3.84
C LEU A 97 4.83 -12.38 -3.30
N LYS A 98 5.19 -13.31 -4.19
CA LYS A 98 5.74 -14.63 -3.81
C LYS A 98 7.03 -14.53 -3.02
N ALA A 99 7.83 -13.50 -3.27
CA ALA A 99 9.03 -13.22 -2.49
C ALA A 99 8.71 -12.64 -1.10
N CYS A 100 7.55 -12.03 -0.87
CA CYS A 100 7.23 -11.34 0.37
C CYS A 100 6.24 -12.07 1.28
N GLY A 101 5.46 -13.01 0.77
CA GLY A 101 4.47 -13.75 1.54
C GLY A 101 4.05 -15.04 0.87
N ASP A 102 2.95 -15.62 1.33
CA ASP A 102 2.35 -16.80 0.70
C ASP A 102 1.35 -16.42 -0.40
N ASP A 103 0.70 -17.42 -0.98
CA ASP A 103 -0.29 -17.26 -2.05
C ASP A 103 -1.51 -16.42 -1.65
N THR A 104 -1.70 -16.13 -0.36
CA THR A 104 -2.80 -15.30 0.13
C THR A 104 -2.46 -13.81 0.14
N LEU A 105 -1.19 -13.42 -0.04
CA LEU A 105 -0.76 -12.03 0.07
C LEU A 105 -1.52 -11.07 -0.87
N ASP A 106 -1.77 -11.50 -2.11
CA ASP A 106 -2.55 -10.70 -3.08
C ASP A 106 -3.93 -10.35 -2.52
N SER A 107 -4.64 -11.34 -1.97
CA SER A 107 -5.96 -11.14 -1.34
C SER A 107 -5.90 -10.24 -0.10
N LYS A 108 -4.84 -10.38 0.73
CA LYS A 108 -4.64 -9.52 1.91
C LYS A 108 -4.41 -8.05 1.53
N LEU A 109 -3.83 -7.77 0.36
CA LEU A 109 -3.63 -6.40 -0.16
C LEU A 109 -4.83 -5.88 -0.95
N GLY A 110 -5.58 -6.77 -1.62
CA GLY A 110 -6.68 -6.45 -2.52
C GLY A 110 -6.25 -5.62 -3.74
N ALA A 111 -7.17 -5.39 -4.67
CA ALA A 111 -6.84 -4.64 -5.88
C ALA A 111 -6.52 -3.17 -5.56
N PRO A 112 -5.40 -2.63 -6.08
CA PRO A 112 -5.08 -1.22 -5.92
C PRO A 112 -5.95 -0.36 -6.85
N VAL A 113 -6.10 0.92 -6.52
CA VAL A 113 -6.97 1.84 -7.27
C VAL A 113 -6.26 3.15 -7.66
N PRO A 114 -6.75 3.88 -8.67
CA PRO A 114 -6.29 5.24 -8.92
C PRO A 114 -6.41 6.15 -7.71
N THR A 115 -5.42 7.02 -7.49
CA THR A 115 -5.37 7.93 -6.33
C THR A 115 -6.56 8.91 -6.28
N TRP A 116 -7.14 9.25 -7.44
CA TRP A 116 -8.32 10.14 -7.53
C TRP A 116 -9.66 9.40 -7.41
N SER A 117 -9.67 8.11 -7.07
CA SER A 117 -10.89 7.32 -6.98
C SER A 117 -11.77 7.78 -5.80
N VAL A 118 -13.00 8.18 -6.11
CA VAL A 118 -14.07 8.30 -5.11
C VAL A 118 -14.50 6.88 -4.71
N LEU A 119 -14.24 6.51 -3.46
CA LEU A 119 -14.47 5.14 -2.99
C LEU A 119 -15.92 4.90 -2.57
N ASP A 120 -16.45 5.80 -1.74
CA ASP A 120 -17.85 5.79 -1.32
C ASP A 120 -18.19 7.12 -0.59
N LYS A 121 -19.40 7.21 -0.06
CA LYS A 121 -19.78 8.21 0.93
C LYS A 121 -19.18 7.87 2.30
N ILE A 122 -19.04 8.89 3.15
CA ILE A 122 -18.57 8.73 4.53
C ILE A 122 -19.50 7.81 5.33
N SER A 123 -18.93 7.06 6.27
CA SER A 123 -19.69 6.17 7.15
C SER A 123 -20.79 6.92 7.90
N PRO A 124 -21.99 6.33 8.04
CA PRO A 124 -23.07 6.89 8.86
C PRO A 124 -22.66 7.21 10.30
N TYR A 125 -21.62 6.55 10.82
CA TYR A 125 -21.03 6.87 12.13
C TYR A 125 -20.64 8.35 12.24
N PHE A 126 -19.96 8.91 11.23
CA PHE A 126 -19.52 10.31 11.25
C PHE A 126 -20.67 11.28 11.00
N VAL A 127 -21.68 10.86 10.23
CA VAL A 127 -22.92 11.63 10.04
C VAL A 127 -23.63 11.80 11.37
N GLN A 128 -23.87 10.71 12.09
CA GLN A 128 -24.64 10.71 13.35
C GLN A 128 -23.87 11.36 14.51
N ARG A 129 -22.57 11.09 14.61
CA ARG A 129 -21.75 11.54 15.75
C ARG A 129 -21.23 12.97 15.60
N TYR A 130 -20.88 13.37 14.38
CA TYR A 130 -20.17 14.63 14.13
C TYR A 130 -20.89 15.53 13.12
N GLY A 131 -22.07 15.15 12.63
CA GLY A 131 -22.87 15.99 11.74
C GLY A 131 -22.31 16.14 10.32
N PHE A 132 -21.46 15.22 9.86
CA PHE A 132 -21.04 15.20 8.45
C PHE A 132 -22.26 15.08 7.54
N ARG A 133 -22.20 15.74 6.37
CA ARG A 133 -23.25 15.55 5.37
C ARG A 133 -23.26 14.09 4.89
N PRO A 134 -24.43 13.46 4.72
CA PRO A 134 -24.52 12.07 4.28
C PRO A 134 -24.05 11.84 2.84
N ASP A 135 -23.88 12.91 2.05
CA ASP A 135 -23.32 12.88 0.69
C ASP A 135 -21.82 13.21 0.63
N CYS A 136 -21.16 13.39 1.78
CA CYS A 136 -19.72 13.62 1.86
C CYS A 136 -18.97 12.43 1.25
N LYS A 137 -18.15 12.69 0.23
CA LYS A 137 -17.38 11.67 -0.49
C LYS A 137 -16.06 11.42 0.19
N VAL A 138 -15.66 10.16 0.28
CA VAL A 138 -14.30 9.75 0.68
C VAL A 138 -13.54 9.34 -0.59
N VAL A 139 -12.49 10.09 -0.89
CA VAL A 139 -11.53 9.78 -1.96
C VAL A 139 -10.44 8.89 -1.38
N ALA A 140 -9.82 8.04 -2.20
CA ALA A 140 -8.69 7.23 -1.78
C ALA A 140 -7.60 8.10 -1.13
N PHE A 141 -7.11 7.68 0.03
CA PHE A 141 -6.00 8.36 0.69
C PHE A 141 -4.69 7.90 0.05
N THR A 142 -3.66 8.73 0.19
CA THR A 142 -2.33 8.47 -0.37
C THR A 142 -1.24 8.83 0.64
N GLY A 143 0.01 8.54 0.29
CA GLY A 143 1.18 8.85 1.10
C GLY A 143 1.34 10.35 1.33
N ASP A 144 2.00 10.72 2.43
CA ASP A 144 2.23 12.11 2.82
C ASP A 144 3.03 12.89 1.77
N ASN A 145 4.11 12.31 1.23
CA ASN A 145 4.92 12.91 0.17
C ASN A 145 4.10 13.20 -1.10
N CYS A 146 3.25 12.26 -1.50
CA CYS A 146 2.38 12.41 -2.66
C CYS A 146 1.28 13.45 -2.42
N SER A 147 0.77 13.52 -1.19
CA SER A 147 -0.19 14.54 -0.77
C SER A 147 0.45 15.93 -0.74
N ALA A 148 1.70 16.05 -0.27
CA ALA A 148 2.46 17.29 -0.27
C ALA A 148 2.71 17.77 -1.71
N LEU A 149 3.13 16.87 -2.61
CA LEU A 149 3.29 17.18 -4.04
C LEU A 149 1.99 17.72 -4.66
N ALA A 150 0.84 17.13 -4.33
CA ALA A 150 -0.46 17.62 -4.81
C ALA A 150 -0.81 19.00 -4.23
N GLY A 151 -0.40 19.29 -2.99
CA GLY A 151 -0.59 20.58 -2.34
C GLY A 151 0.34 21.68 -2.87
N GLU A 152 1.49 21.32 -3.44
CA GLU A 152 2.53 22.26 -3.88
C GLU A 152 2.21 23.02 -5.17
N PHE A 153 1.08 22.79 -5.85
CA PHE A 153 0.62 23.54 -7.05
C PHE A 153 1.77 24.09 -7.91
N PHE A 154 2.37 23.25 -8.76
CA PHE A 154 3.26 23.75 -9.81
C PHE A 154 2.45 24.63 -10.77
N PHE A 155 2.50 25.96 -10.58
CA PHE A 155 2.17 26.94 -11.61
C PHE A 155 3.20 26.80 -12.74
N PHE A 156 2.94 25.92 -13.71
CA PHE A 156 3.43 26.16 -15.06
C PHE A 156 2.33 26.91 -15.80
N ILE A 157 2.47 28.24 -15.77
CA ILE A 157 1.87 29.18 -16.73
C ILE A 157 2.69 29.15 -18.02
#